data_AF-A0A5N0TFF2-F1
#
_entry.id   AF-A0A5N0TFF2-F1
#
_cell.length_a   1.000
_cell.length_b   1.000
_cell.length_c   1.000
_cell.angle_alpha   90.00
_cell.angle_beta   90.00
_cell.angle_gamma   90.00
#
_symmetry.space_group_name_H-M   'P 1'
#
loop_
_entity.id
_entity.type
_entity.pdbx_description
1 polymer ?
#
loop_
_entity_poly.entity_id
_entity_poly.type
_entity_poly.pdbx_seq_one_letter_code
_entity_poly.pdbx_strand_id
1 'polypeptide(L)'
;MPFMNSPAPPPARARRSTQPRRTRQGCRYDQRPSEYRSVDTGASGAAMSLVDTDAYRIQMCILISVSDRTLGVGWEPRRGASMTEAPVGTSSPRSRENTRARLMAAASEVFAESGLDGASVEAISERAGFTRGAFYSNFATKEELFAGMMQRVSEQKLERVSSRIRELEDEGAAQASPADIVMRVLDLEGEDRAGIVLMSEIRTNAMRDRRLASAYLEWQEAMVGRVTGIIADLATRYGLRLRLPAADAARMLIQNWDSAAVHAVIADLDADATLRLVAERTAMLASAIADGPID
;
A
#
# COMPACT_ATOMS: atom_id res chain seq x y z
N MET A 1 45.32 -30.04 2.59
CA MET A 1 46.03 -29.06 3.45
C MET A 1 47.47 -28.95 2.95
N PRO A 2 48.09 -27.76 2.79
CA PRO A 2 47.55 -26.42 3.02
C PRO A 2 47.61 -25.49 1.79
N PHE A 3 46.66 -24.56 1.78
CA PHE A 3 46.60 -23.35 0.98
C PHE A 3 47.80 -22.45 1.27
N MET A 4 48.46 -21.94 0.22
CA MET A 4 49.42 -20.84 0.34
C MET A 4 48.67 -19.51 0.44
N ASN A 5 48.79 -18.86 1.59
CA ASN A 5 48.37 -17.48 1.85
C ASN A 5 49.30 -16.49 1.12
N SER A 6 48.78 -15.75 0.15
CA SER A 6 49.40 -14.51 -0.33
C SER A 6 48.83 -13.32 0.45
N PRO A 7 49.66 -12.43 1.03
CA PRO A 7 49.19 -11.27 1.77
C PRO A 7 48.67 -10.16 0.84
N ALA A 8 47.58 -9.52 1.25
CA ALA A 8 46.96 -8.38 0.56
C ALA A 8 47.87 -7.14 0.53
N PRO A 9 47.83 -6.32 -0.54
CA PRO A 9 48.60 -5.08 -0.62
C PRO A 9 48.03 -3.96 0.29
N PRO A 10 48.88 -3.05 0.80
CA PRO A 10 48.46 -1.98 1.71
C PRO A 10 47.63 -0.89 1.01
N PRO A 11 46.73 -0.17 1.73
CA PRO A 11 45.84 0.83 1.15
C PRO A 11 46.59 2.09 0.70
N ALA A 12 46.21 2.60 -0.49
CA ALA A 12 46.71 3.84 -1.06
C ALA A 12 46.28 5.06 -0.24
N ARG A 13 47.25 5.92 0.11
CA ARG A 13 47.02 7.16 0.87
C ARG A 13 46.20 8.17 0.07
N ALA A 14 45.12 8.65 0.68
CA ALA A 14 44.27 9.72 0.18
C ALA A 14 45.05 11.03 -0.01
N ARG A 15 45.07 11.56 -1.23
CA ARG A 15 45.51 12.94 -1.50
C ARG A 15 44.35 13.89 -1.25
N ARG A 16 44.51 14.78 -0.28
CA ARG A 16 43.63 15.93 -0.03
C ARG A 16 43.73 16.89 -1.23
N SER A 17 42.63 17.09 -1.95
CA SER A 17 42.49 18.17 -2.92
C SER A 17 41.61 19.28 -2.36
N THR A 18 42.21 20.45 -2.24
CA THR A 18 41.66 21.74 -1.85
C THR A 18 40.50 22.20 -2.74
N GLN A 19 39.43 22.64 -2.09
CA GLN A 19 38.27 23.36 -2.62
C GLN A 19 38.65 24.74 -3.16
N PRO A 20 37.87 25.30 -4.11
CA PRO A 20 37.61 26.73 -4.11
C PRO A 20 36.11 27.05 -3.95
N ARG A 21 35.85 27.98 -3.03
CA ARG A 21 34.56 28.62 -2.73
C ARG A 21 33.95 29.27 -3.98
N ARG A 22 32.64 29.12 -4.19
CA ARG A 22 31.82 30.09 -4.95
C ARG A 22 30.67 30.61 -4.10
N THR A 23 30.52 31.91 -4.20
CA THR A 23 29.76 32.85 -3.38
C THR A 23 28.28 32.94 -3.77
N ARG A 24 27.45 33.29 -2.77
CA ARG A 24 26.03 33.65 -2.85
C ARG A 24 25.80 34.92 -3.70
N GLN A 25 24.80 34.88 -4.59
CA GLN A 25 23.99 36.02 -5.08
C GLN A 25 22.96 35.45 -6.06
N GLY A 26 21.65 35.71 -6.02
CA GLY A 26 20.80 36.50 -5.15
C GLY A 26 19.35 36.33 -5.65
N CYS A 27 18.39 36.28 -4.74
CA CYS A 27 16.96 36.32 -5.06
C CYS A 27 16.62 37.60 -5.84
N ARG A 28 15.85 37.49 -6.92
CA ARG A 28 15.00 38.57 -7.42
C ARG A 28 13.56 38.06 -7.56
N TYR A 29 12.76 38.45 -6.59
CA TYR A 29 11.32 38.64 -6.74
C TYR A 29 11.12 39.82 -7.69
N ASP A 30 10.37 39.64 -8.77
CA ASP A 30 9.81 40.75 -9.53
C ASP A 30 8.29 40.76 -9.32
N GLN A 31 7.81 41.85 -8.73
CA GLN A 31 6.40 42.17 -8.56
C GLN A 31 6.09 43.28 -9.56
N ARG A 32 5.04 43.10 -10.38
CA ARG A 32 4.01 44.13 -10.58
C ARG A 32 2.77 43.60 -11.31
N PRO A 33 1.59 44.22 -11.06
CA PRO A 33 0.27 43.70 -11.37
C PRO A 33 -0.29 44.26 -12.69
N SER A 34 -1.19 43.52 -13.33
CA SER A 34 -2.05 44.02 -14.42
C SER A 34 -3.36 43.22 -14.39
N GLU A 35 -4.38 43.82 -13.80
CA GLU A 35 -5.58 44.33 -14.48
C GLU A 35 -6.72 43.31 -14.51
N TYR A 36 -7.64 43.55 -13.58
CA TYR A 36 -8.98 43.00 -13.55
C TYR A 36 -9.80 43.68 -14.65
N ARG A 37 -10.27 42.91 -15.65
CA ARG A 37 -11.32 43.37 -16.58
C ARG A 37 -12.30 42.24 -16.85
N SER A 38 -13.48 42.40 -16.27
CA SER A 38 -14.70 41.66 -16.53
C SER A 38 -15.17 41.86 -17.97
N VAL A 39 -15.55 40.78 -18.65
CA VAL A 39 -16.51 40.84 -19.77
C VAL A 39 -17.44 39.64 -19.66
N ASP A 40 -18.73 39.93 -19.46
CA ASP A 40 -19.84 39.00 -19.64
C ASP A 40 -20.00 38.65 -21.12
N THR A 41 -20.18 37.36 -21.42
CA THR A 41 -20.93 36.91 -22.60
C THR A 41 -21.63 35.61 -22.26
N GLY A 42 -22.96 35.64 -22.30
CA GLY A 42 -23.79 34.44 -22.26
C GLY A 42 -23.83 33.71 -23.61
N ALA A 43 -24.37 32.49 -23.52
CA ALA A 43 -24.84 31.58 -24.57
C ALA A 43 -23.88 30.48 -25.07
N SER A 44 -24.26 29.25 -24.66
CA SER A 44 -24.33 28.00 -25.44
C SER A 44 -23.04 27.34 -25.94
N GLY A 45 -22.76 26.15 -25.42
CA GLY A 45 -21.78 25.20 -25.98
C GLY A 45 -21.54 24.03 -25.04
N ALA A 46 -21.97 22.84 -25.43
CA ALA A 46 -21.76 21.59 -24.69
C ALA A 46 -20.27 21.21 -24.58
N ALA A 47 -19.82 20.71 -23.42
CA ALA A 47 -18.82 19.63 -23.28
C ALA A 47 -18.48 19.32 -21.80
N MET A 48 -18.32 18.02 -21.54
CA MET A 48 -17.41 17.38 -20.56
C MET A 48 -17.62 17.52 -19.04
N SER A 49 -18.21 16.45 -18.50
CA SER A 49 -17.66 15.55 -17.47
C SER A 49 -16.64 16.10 -16.47
N LEU A 50 -16.86 15.83 -15.17
CA LEU A 50 -15.81 15.38 -14.24
C LEU A 50 -16.47 14.77 -12.97
N VAL A 51 -16.34 13.44 -12.92
CA VAL A 51 -16.25 12.52 -11.77
C VAL A 51 -17.42 12.46 -10.78
N ASP A 52 -18.16 11.37 -10.95
CA ASP A 52 -19.32 10.96 -10.19
C ASP A 52 -18.98 10.40 -8.80
N THR A 53 -19.96 10.50 -7.91
CA THR A 53 -19.84 10.53 -6.44
C THR A 53 -20.05 9.14 -5.81
N ASP A 54 -19.42 8.09 -6.34
CA ASP A 54 -19.72 6.71 -5.92
C ASP A 54 -18.56 5.91 -5.28
N ALA A 55 -17.35 6.48 -5.19
CA ALA A 55 -16.22 5.82 -4.53
C ALA A 55 -16.28 5.81 -2.97
N TYR A 56 -17.29 6.43 -2.36
CA TYR A 56 -17.35 6.68 -0.91
C TYR A 56 -18.34 5.79 -0.12
N ARG A 57 -18.99 4.80 -0.78
CA ARG A 57 -20.03 3.96 -0.15
C ARG A 57 -19.63 2.53 0.22
N ILE A 58 -18.43 2.07 -0.14
CA ILE A 58 -17.97 0.69 0.15
C ILE A 58 -17.05 0.62 1.39
N GLN A 59 -16.68 1.77 1.99
CA GLN A 59 -15.71 1.86 3.08
C GLN A 59 -16.27 1.57 4.50
N MET A 60 -17.50 1.07 4.65
CA MET A 60 -18.18 0.96 5.96
C MET A 60 -18.30 -0.46 6.56
N CYS A 61 -17.64 -1.49 6.00
CA CYS A 61 -17.81 -2.88 6.52
C CYS A 61 -16.57 -3.55 7.15
N ILE A 62 -15.46 -2.86 7.40
CA ILE A 62 -14.30 -3.47 8.09
C ILE A 62 -13.94 -2.67 9.37
N LEU A 63 -14.93 -2.45 10.22
CA LEU A 63 -14.74 -1.99 11.61
C LEU A 63 -15.37 -2.93 12.65
N ILE A 64 -15.85 -4.12 12.24
CA ILE A 64 -16.43 -5.11 13.16
C ILE A 64 -15.89 -6.50 12.79
N SER A 65 -14.67 -6.85 13.24
CA SER A 65 -14.30 -8.26 13.39
C SER A 65 -13.12 -8.58 14.31
N VAL A 66 -12.43 -7.60 14.91
CA VAL A 66 -11.44 -7.92 15.96
C VAL A 66 -11.54 -6.93 17.12
N SER A 67 -12.68 -6.92 17.80
CA SER A 67 -12.83 -6.37 19.17
C SER A 67 -14.18 -6.81 19.75
N ASP A 68 -14.42 -8.12 19.79
CA ASP A 68 -15.42 -8.64 20.73
C ASP A 68 -15.03 -10.03 21.20
N ARG A 69 -14.03 -10.06 22.10
CA ARG A 69 -14.00 -10.99 23.22
C ARG A 69 -12.88 -10.61 24.19
N THR A 70 -13.23 -10.69 25.47
CA THR A 70 -12.39 -10.51 26.67
C THR A 70 -11.99 -9.08 26.99
N LEU A 71 -12.87 -8.35 27.70
CA LEU A 71 -12.70 -8.04 29.13
C LEU A 71 -14.03 -7.51 29.66
N GLY A 72 -14.71 -8.35 30.45
CA GLY A 72 -15.90 -7.94 31.20
C GLY A 72 -15.51 -7.01 32.34
N VAL A 73 -15.89 -5.75 32.21
CA VAL A 73 -16.06 -4.83 33.35
C VAL A 73 -17.33 -4.03 33.11
N GLY A 74 -18.37 -4.36 33.87
CA GLY A 74 -19.64 -3.65 33.86
C GLY A 74 -19.47 -2.22 34.34
N TRP A 75 -19.90 -1.26 33.52
CA TRP A 75 -20.00 0.14 33.88
C TRP A 75 -21.48 0.48 34.10
N GLU A 76 -21.85 0.80 35.34
CA GLU A 76 -23.12 1.42 35.70
C GLU A 76 -22.92 2.94 35.91
N PRO A 77 -23.75 3.82 35.31
CA PRO A 77 -23.59 5.25 35.50
C PRO A 77 -24.22 5.67 36.84
N ARG A 78 -23.38 6.12 37.78
CA ARG A 78 -23.85 6.83 38.97
C ARG A 78 -24.24 8.26 38.60
N ARG A 79 -25.50 8.62 38.89
CA ARG A 79 -26.03 9.98 38.79
C ARG A 79 -25.40 10.89 39.85
N GLY A 80 -24.97 12.07 39.41
CA GLY A 80 -24.93 13.29 40.23
C GLY A 80 -23.53 13.86 40.49
N ALA A 81 -23.18 14.91 39.74
CA ALA A 81 -22.67 16.19 40.27
C ALA A 81 -22.35 17.12 39.10
N SER A 82 -22.94 18.31 39.09
CA SER A 82 -22.62 19.38 38.16
C SER A 82 -21.25 19.99 38.49
N MET A 83 -20.39 20.16 37.50
CA MET A 83 -19.41 21.24 37.52
C MET A 83 -18.84 21.50 36.12
N THR A 84 -18.67 22.78 35.85
CA THR A 84 -18.31 23.47 34.61
C THR A 84 -16.99 23.01 34.00
N GLU A 85 -16.97 22.62 32.72
CA GLU A 85 -15.73 22.47 31.94
C GLU A 85 -15.94 22.76 30.44
N ALA A 86 -14.93 23.41 29.85
CA ALA A 86 -14.83 23.87 28.47
C ALA A 86 -15.00 22.73 27.44
N PRO A 87 -15.37 23.03 26.16
CA PRO A 87 -15.72 21.97 25.23
C PRO A 87 -14.47 21.20 24.80
N VAL A 88 -14.22 20.05 25.43
CA VAL A 88 -13.46 18.96 24.84
C VAL A 88 -14.31 18.47 23.67
N GLY A 89 -13.98 18.95 22.47
CA GLY A 89 -14.64 18.53 21.25
C GLY A 89 -14.49 17.03 21.08
N THR A 90 -15.55 16.28 21.34
CA THR A 90 -15.68 14.89 20.95
C THR A 90 -15.64 14.84 19.42
N SER A 91 -14.46 14.62 18.84
CA SER A 91 -14.31 14.39 17.40
C SER A 91 -15.23 13.24 17.01
N SER A 92 -16.23 13.53 16.17
CA SER A 92 -17.11 12.50 15.62
C SER A 92 -16.27 11.41 14.95
N PRO A 93 -16.67 10.11 15.02
CA PRO A 93 -15.98 9.03 14.33
C PRO A 93 -15.65 9.36 12.86
N ARG A 94 -16.56 10.07 12.17
CA ARG A 94 -16.40 10.54 10.79
C ARG A 94 -15.27 11.58 10.62
N SER A 95 -15.05 12.43 11.62
CA SER A 95 -13.95 13.42 11.65
C SER A 95 -12.59 12.75 11.89
N ARG A 96 -12.56 11.74 12.76
CA ARG A 96 -11.34 10.97 13.02
C ARG A 96 -10.91 10.17 11.79
N GLU A 97 -11.85 9.53 11.11
CA GLU A 97 -11.57 8.76 9.90
C GLU A 97 -11.08 9.64 8.73
N ASN A 98 -11.69 10.83 8.54
CA ASN A 98 -11.20 11.79 7.55
C ASN A 98 -9.77 12.25 7.85
N THR A 99 -9.47 12.51 9.13
CA THR A 99 -8.12 12.87 9.58
C THR A 99 -7.12 11.75 9.29
N ARG A 100 -7.48 10.50 9.62
CA ARG A 100 -6.68 9.30 9.35
C ARG A 100 -6.39 9.15 7.86
N ALA A 101 -7.39 9.29 7.00
CA ALA A 101 -7.24 9.17 5.55
C ALA A 101 -6.30 10.25 4.97
N ARG A 102 -6.43 11.50 5.44
CA ARG A 102 -5.55 12.60 5.01
C ARG A 102 -4.11 12.42 5.49
N LEU A 103 -3.90 11.92 6.71
CA LEU A 103 -2.57 11.57 7.20
C LEU A 103 -1.93 10.44 6.36
N MET A 104 -2.70 9.42 5.99
CA MET A 104 -2.23 8.35 5.10
C MET A 104 -1.85 8.87 3.71
N ALA A 105 -2.68 9.73 3.11
CA ALA A 105 -2.38 10.33 1.80
C ALA A 105 -1.09 11.16 1.83
N ALA A 106 -0.95 12.04 2.82
CA ALA A 106 0.25 12.84 3.00
C ALA A 106 1.50 11.98 3.25
N ALA A 107 1.35 10.91 4.02
CA ALA A 107 2.46 10.01 4.28
C ALA A 107 2.91 9.26 3.03
N SER A 108 1.99 8.84 2.16
CA SER A 108 2.33 8.21 0.88
C SER A 108 3.27 9.10 0.06
N GLU A 109 3.00 10.40 0.00
CA GLU A 109 3.84 11.38 -0.69
C GLU A 109 5.21 11.53 0.00
N VAL A 110 5.23 11.70 1.33
CA VAL A 110 6.48 11.85 2.10
C VAL A 110 7.36 10.61 1.96
N PHE A 111 6.77 9.42 2.02
CA PHE A 111 7.49 8.15 1.87
C PHE A 111 8.02 7.98 0.45
N ALA A 112 7.26 8.35 -0.58
CA ALA A 112 7.75 8.34 -1.95
C ALA A 112 8.93 9.31 -2.18
N GLU A 113 8.93 10.47 -1.50
CA GLU A 113 10.00 11.47 -1.61
C GLU A 113 11.28 11.10 -0.85
N SER A 114 11.15 10.50 0.33
CA SER A 114 12.25 10.41 1.31
C SER A 114 12.50 8.99 1.88
N GLY A 115 11.74 8.00 1.44
CA GLY A 115 11.72 6.67 2.04
C GLY A 115 11.13 6.66 3.44
N LEU A 116 10.95 5.46 4.02
CA LEU A 116 10.42 5.28 5.36
C LEU A 116 11.34 5.86 6.43
N ASP A 117 12.66 5.67 6.31
CA ASP A 117 13.64 6.13 7.29
C ASP A 117 13.79 7.66 7.28
N GLY A 118 13.81 8.28 6.10
CA GLY A 118 13.93 9.73 5.93
C GLY A 118 12.67 10.52 6.28
N ALA A 119 11.50 9.87 6.25
CA ALA A 119 10.24 10.49 6.62
C ALA A 119 10.17 10.83 8.12
N SER A 120 9.59 11.98 8.44
CA SER A 120 9.34 12.42 9.82
C SER A 120 7.85 12.62 10.08
N VAL A 121 7.42 12.43 11.33
CA VAL A 121 6.04 12.69 11.77
C VAL A 121 5.68 14.15 11.56
N GLU A 122 6.64 15.06 11.74
CA GLU A 122 6.53 16.48 11.49
C GLU A 122 6.20 16.76 10.03
N ALA A 123 6.99 16.22 9.08
CA ALA A 123 6.76 16.41 7.65
C ALA A 123 5.40 15.85 7.21
N ILE A 124 5.01 14.68 7.72
CA ILE A 124 3.71 14.07 7.44
C ILE A 124 2.56 14.95 7.97
N SER A 125 2.67 15.42 9.21
CA SER A 125 1.63 16.24 9.85
C SER A 125 1.49 17.59 9.14
N GLU A 126 2.61 18.25 8.84
CA GLU A 126 2.66 19.52 8.11
C GLU A 126 2.00 19.40 6.74
N ARG A 127 2.38 18.37 5.95
CA ARG A 127 1.79 18.11 4.64
C ARG A 127 0.31 17.76 4.72
N ALA A 128 -0.11 17.01 5.73
CA ALA A 128 -1.51 16.70 5.94
C ALA A 128 -2.33 17.90 6.42
N GLY A 129 -1.70 19.01 6.83
CA GLY A 129 -2.36 20.18 7.42
C GLY A 129 -2.86 19.93 8.84
N PHE A 130 -2.15 19.08 9.60
CA PHE A 130 -2.49 18.71 10.98
C PHE A 130 -1.32 18.93 11.94
N THR A 131 -1.61 18.93 13.24
CA THR A 131 -0.57 19.00 14.28
C THR A 131 0.04 17.62 14.53
N ARG A 132 1.24 17.60 15.10
CA ARG A 132 1.87 16.36 15.59
C ARG A 132 1.00 15.63 16.63
N GLY A 133 0.24 16.37 17.44
CA GLY A 133 -0.72 15.77 18.37
C GLY A 133 -1.87 15.03 17.66
N ALA A 134 -2.34 15.55 16.53
CA ALA A 134 -3.35 14.89 15.71
C ALA A 134 -2.80 13.63 15.02
N PHE A 135 -1.50 13.57 14.72
CA PHE A 135 -0.87 12.32 14.30
C PHE A 135 -0.94 11.27 15.41
N TYR A 136 -0.45 11.61 16.61
CA TYR A 136 -0.37 10.65 17.72
C TYR A 136 -1.72 10.23 18.31
N SER A 137 -2.79 10.97 18.04
CA SER A 137 -4.15 10.52 18.37
C SER A 137 -4.72 9.49 17.37
N ASN A 138 -4.06 9.29 16.23
CA ASN A 138 -4.48 8.36 15.17
C ASN A 138 -3.51 7.19 14.99
N PHE A 139 -2.21 7.40 15.20
CA PHE A 139 -1.15 6.39 15.01
C PHE A 139 -0.07 6.56 16.07
N ALA A 140 0.42 5.47 16.65
CA ALA A 140 1.52 5.53 17.61
C ALA A 140 2.85 5.86 16.94
N THR A 141 3.08 5.35 15.73
CA THR A 141 4.32 5.56 14.97
C THR A 141 4.08 5.73 13.46
N LYS A 142 5.11 6.18 12.71
CA LYS A 142 5.05 6.26 11.25
C LYS A 142 5.00 4.87 10.59
N GLU A 143 5.57 3.87 11.24
CA GLU A 143 5.53 2.47 10.82
C GLU A 143 4.12 1.88 11.00
N GLU A 144 3.41 2.22 12.08
CA GLU A 144 1.99 1.85 12.24
C GLU A 144 1.12 2.53 11.18
N LEU A 145 1.37 3.81 10.91
CA LEU A 145 0.69 4.52 9.82
C LEU A 145 0.93 3.81 8.49
N PHE A 146 2.19 3.48 8.20
CA PHE A 146 2.59 2.79 6.98
C PHE A 146 1.90 1.43 6.86
N ALA A 147 1.90 0.62 7.93
CA ALA A 147 1.22 -0.68 7.95
C ALA A 147 -0.28 -0.53 7.62
N GLY A 148 -0.96 0.46 8.21
CA GLY A 148 -2.35 0.76 7.90
C GLY A 148 -2.57 1.23 6.45
N MET A 149 -1.61 1.97 5.88
CA MET A 149 -1.64 2.37 4.47
C MET A 149 -1.50 1.16 3.55
N MET A 150 -0.58 0.24 3.84
CA MET A 150 -0.40 -0.98 3.06
C MET A 150 -1.61 -1.89 3.14
N GLN A 151 -2.22 -2.03 4.32
CA GLN A 151 -3.48 -2.76 4.45
C GLN A 151 -4.56 -2.20 3.49
N ARG A 152 -4.74 -0.86 3.48
CA ARG A 152 -5.70 -0.20 2.58
C ARG A 152 -5.39 -0.46 1.11
N VAL A 153 -4.12 -0.34 0.72
CA VAL A 153 -3.67 -0.58 -0.66
C VAL A 153 -3.90 -2.03 -1.08
N SER A 154 -3.56 -2.99 -0.21
CA SER A 154 -3.80 -4.42 -0.46
C SER A 154 -5.29 -4.74 -0.54
N GLU A 155 -6.13 -4.08 0.28
CA GLU A 155 -7.58 -4.19 0.20
C GLU A 155 -8.13 -3.75 -1.15
N GLN A 156 -7.68 -2.59 -1.65
CA GLN A 156 -8.09 -2.09 -2.96
C GLN A 156 -7.64 -3.02 -4.09
N LYS A 157 -6.42 -3.57 -4.01
CA LYS A 157 -5.92 -4.54 -4.99
C LYS A 157 -6.74 -5.81 -5.02
N LEU A 158 -7.07 -6.37 -3.86
CA LEU A 158 -7.89 -7.56 -3.77
C LEU A 158 -9.33 -7.32 -4.26
N GLU A 159 -9.87 -6.11 -4.08
CA GLU A 159 -11.17 -5.76 -4.67
C GLU A 159 -11.10 -5.67 -6.20
N ARG A 160 -10.00 -5.15 -6.77
CA ARG A 160 -9.77 -5.14 -8.21
C ARG A 160 -9.69 -6.57 -8.76
N VAL A 161 -8.92 -7.45 -8.11
CA VAL A 161 -8.85 -8.88 -8.43
C VAL A 161 -10.24 -9.52 -8.38
N SER A 162 -11.00 -9.28 -7.32
CA SER A 162 -12.35 -9.84 -7.16
C SER A 162 -13.31 -9.33 -8.23
N SER A 163 -13.19 -8.05 -8.61
CA SER A 163 -13.97 -7.45 -9.69
C SER A 163 -13.62 -8.08 -11.04
N ARG A 164 -12.33 -8.26 -11.32
CA ARG A 164 -11.89 -8.90 -12.56
C ARG A 164 -12.34 -10.35 -12.66
N ILE A 165 -12.32 -11.09 -11.56
CA ILE A 165 -12.86 -12.46 -11.51
C ILE A 165 -14.35 -12.47 -11.90
N ARG A 166 -15.16 -11.56 -11.35
CA ARG A 166 -16.59 -11.44 -11.72
C ARG A 166 -16.78 -11.15 -13.22
N GLU A 167 -15.96 -10.28 -13.80
CA GLU A 167 -16.04 -10.00 -15.24
C GLU A 167 -15.71 -11.24 -16.10
N LEU A 168 -14.70 -12.02 -15.70
CA LEU A 168 -14.34 -13.26 -16.41
C LEU A 168 -15.45 -14.32 -16.35
N GLU A 169 -16.29 -14.28 -15.32
CA GLU A 169 -17.47 -15.12 -15.20
C GLU A 169 -18.54 -14.74 -16.21
N ASP A 170 -18.84 -13.43 -16.31
CA ASP A 170 -19.81 -12.90 -17.27
C ASP A 170 -19.40 -13.18 -18.73
N GLU A 171 -18.09 -13.27 -18.99
CA GLU A 171 -17.53 -13.62 -20.30
C GLU A 171 -17.59 -15.14 -20.63
N GLY A 172 -18.04 -15.99 -19.70
CA GLY A 172 -18.29 -17.42 -19.97
C GLY A 172 -17.03 -18.29 -20.07
N ALA A 173 -15.96 -17.94 -19.35
CA ALA A 173 -14.64 -18.58 -19.43
C ALA A 173 -14.54 -19.99 -18.78
N ALA A 174 -15.53 -20.86 -18.97
CA ALA A 174 -15.70 -22.13 -18.24
C ALA A 174 -14.56 -23.18 -18.41
N GLN A 175 -13.62 -22.98 -19.32
CA GLN A 175 -12.53 -23.92 -19.64
C GLN A 175 -11.13 -23.28 -19.58
N ALA A 176 -10.96 -22.18 -18.85
CA ALA A 176 -9.67 -21.52 -18.73
C ALA A 176 -8.68 -22.36 -17.91
N SER A 177 -7.43 -22.49 -18.40
CA SER A 177 -6.36 -23.11 -17.61
C SER A 177 -6.00 -22.23 -16.40
N PRO A 178 -5.35 -22.77 -15.35
CA PRO A 178 -4.87 -21.95 -14.22
C PRO A 178 -4.01 -20.76 -14.64
N ALA A 179 -3.16 -20.95 -15.66
CA ALA A 179 -2.33 -19.87 -16.21
C ALA A 179 -3.19 -18.81 -16.89
N ASP A 180 -4.18 -19.21 -17.70
CA ASP A 180 -5.06 -18.25 -18.39
C ASP A 180 -5.88 -17.43 -17.40
N ILE A 181 -6.40 -18.07 -16.35
CA ILE A 181 -7.12 -17.37 -15.28
C ILE A 181 -6.20 -16.32 -14.65
N VAL A 182 -4.98 -16.70 -14.26
CA VAL A 182 -4.03 -15.77 -13.65
C VAL A 182 -3.66 -14.62 -14.60
N MET A 183 -3.37 -14.90 -15.86
CA MET A 183 -3.02 -13.87 -16.84
C MET A 183 -4.16 -12.87 -17.06
N ARG A 184 -5.41 -13.33 -17.04
CA ARG A 184 -6.58 -12.48 -17.22
C ARG A 184 -7.01 -11.74 -15.96
N VAL A 185 -6.77 -12.32 -14.78
CA VAL A 185 -7.04 -11.72 -13.47
C VAL A 185 -5.98 -10.69 -13.08
N LEU A 186 -4.71 -10.94 -13.44
CA LEU A 186 -3.59 -10.05 -13.17
C LEU A 186 -3.33 -9.04 -14.29
N ASP A 187 -4.23 -8.92 -15.27
CA ASP A 187 -4.25 -7.80 -16.23
C ASP A 187 -4.77 -6.51 -15.55
N LEU A 188 -4.09 -6.12 -14.48
CA LEU A 188 -4.41 -4.98 -13.62
C LEU A 188 -3.24 -4.00 -13.68
N GLU A 189 -3.52 -2.70 -13.57
CA GLU A 189 -2.47 -1.68 -13.43
C GLU A 189 -1.39 -2.12 -12.43
N GLY A 190 -0.14 -2.17 -12.88
CA GLY A 190 0.99 -2.63 -12.09
C GLY A 190 1.23 -1.77 -10.86
N GLU A 191 1.88 -2.34 -9.84
CA GLU A 191 2.41 -1.52 -8.76
C GLU A 191 3.45 -0.55 -9.28
N ASP A 192 3.40 0.69 -8.79
CA ASP A 192 4.48 1.63 -9.05
C ASP A 192 5.75 1.21 -8.30
N ARG A 193 6.90 1.62 -8.85
CA ARG A 193 8.22 1.34 -8.26
C ARG A 193 8.30 1.78 -6.79
N ALA A 194 7.66 2.90 -6.45
CA ALA A 194 7.66 3.45 -5.11
C ALA A 194 7.00 2.51 -4.09
N GLY A 195 5.84 1.93 -4.42
CA GLY A 195 5.15 0.96 -3.56
C GLY A 195 6.00 -0.28 -3.27
N ILE A 196 6.67 -0.82 -4.30
CA ILE A 196 7.52 -2.02 -4.17
C ILE A 196 8.74 -1.74 -3.28
N VAL A 197 9.40 -0.59 -3.48
CA VAL A 197 10.56 -0.18 -2.67
C VAL A 197 10.14 0.02 -1.21
N LEU A 198 9.04 0.73 -0.97
CA LEU A 198 8.54 0.97 0.38
C LEU A 198 8.14 -0.33 1.11
N MET A 199 7.51 -1.27 0.41
CA MET A 199 7.24 -2.61 0.96
C MET A 199 8.52 -3.40 1.28
N SER A 200 9.61 -3.13 0.58
CA SER A 200 10.92 -3.73 0.88
C SER A 200 11.58 -3.10 2.11
N GLU A 201 11.44 -1.78 2.29
CA GLU A 201 11.92 -1.06 3.47
C GLU A 201 11.18 -1.50 4.75
N ILE A 202 9.85 -1.60 4.70
CA ILE A 202 9.09 -2.04 5.88
C ILE A 202 9.46 -3.47 6.28
N ARG A 203 9.67 -4.37 5.32
CA ARG A 203 10.11 -5.74 5.58
C ARG A 203 11.46 -5.75 6.27
N THR A 204 12.37 -4.88 5.83
CA THR A 204 13.69 -4.71 6.45
C THR A 204 13.59 -4.17 7.87
N ASN A 205 12.71 -3.19 8.12
CA ASN A 205 12.48 -2.64 9.44
C ASN A 205 11.75 -3.63 10.37
N ALA A 206 10.83 -4.44 9.85
CA ALA A 206 10.15 -5.51 10.58
C ALA A 206 11.14 -6.59 11.06
N MET A 207 12.21 -6.86 10.30
CA MET A 207 13.28 -7.75 10.76
C MET A 207 14.10 -7.19 11.95
N ARG A 208 14.01 -5.88 12.21
CA ARG A 208 14.78 -5.17 13.24
C ARG A 208 13.95 -4.79 14.46
N ASP A 209 12.65 -4.55 14.29
CA ASP A 209 11.71 -4.17 15.36
C ASP A 209 10.62 -5.24 15.55
N ARG A 210 10.53 -5.80 16.75
CA ARG A 210 9.55 -6.85 17.09
C ARG A 210 8.10 -6.37 17.01
N ARG A 211 7.82 -5.11 17.34
CA ARG A 211 6.44 -4.58 17.28
C ARG A 211 5.98 -4.49 15.83
N LEU A 212 6.86 -4.01 14.96
CA LEU A 212 6.60 -3.97 13.53
C LEU A 212 6.54 -5.37 12.92
N ALA A 213 7.37 -6.31 13.39
CA ALA A 213 7.30 -7.71 12.99
C ALA A 213 5.91 -8.31 13.23
N SER A 214 5.32 -8.09 14.42
CA SER A 214 3.97 -8.56 14.73
C SER A 214 2.93 -7.99 13.78
N ALA A 215 2.93 -6.66 13.58
CA ALA A 215 1.99 -6.01 12.66
C ALA A 215 2.16 -6.49 11.20
N TYR A 216 3.40 -6.67 10.74
CA TYR A 216 3.69 -7.18 9.40
C TYR A 216 3.18 -8.61 9.21
N LEU A 217 3.39 -9.49 10.20
CA LEU A 217 2.93 -10.88 10.17
C LEU A 217 1.40 -10.99 10.23
N GLU A 218 0.74 -10.16 11.03
CA GLU A 218 -0.73 -10.08 11.08
C GLU A 218 -1.31 -9.66 9.72
N TRP A 219 -0.73 -8.63 9.09
CA TRP A 219 -1.12 -8.20 7.75
C TRP A 219 -0.88 -9.30 6.70
N GLN A 220 0.27 -9.98 6.74
CA GLN A 220 0.58 -11.10 5.86
C GLN A 220 -0.42 -12.25 6.02
N GLU A 221 -0.77 -12.62 7.25
CA GLU A 221 -1.73 -13.70 7.51
C GLU A 221 -3.14 -13.32 7.03
N ALA A 222 -3.56 -12.07 7.24
CA ALA A 222 -4.82 -11.55 6.70
C ALA A 222 -4.86 -11.60 5.17
N MET A 223 -3.76 -11.24 4.51
CA MET A 223 -3.62 -11.35 3.05
C MET A 223 -3.69 -12.78 2.55
N VAL A 224 -2.99 -13.71 3.21
CA VAL A 224 -3.05 -15.14 2.91
C VAL A 224 -4.49 -15.64 3.03
N GLY A 225 -5.20 -15.30 4.11
CA GLY A 225 -6.60 -15.72 4.31
C GLY A 225 -7.51 -15.25 3.18
N ARG A 226 -7.38 -14.01 2.73
CA ARG A 226 -8.19 -13.46 1.63
C ARG A 226 -7.89 -14.12 0.29
N VAL A 227 -6.60 -14.28 -0.04
CA VAL A 227 -6.17 -14.95 -1.27
C VAL A 227 -6.56 -16.43 -1.26
N THR A 228 -6.54 -17.09 -0.09
CA THR A 228 -7.03 -18.47 0.09
C THR A 228 -8.49 -18.58 -0.31
N GLY A 229 -9.34 -17.65 0.14
CA GLY A 229 -10.75 -17.61 -0.25
C GLY A 229 -10.94 -17.48 -1.75
N ILE A 230 -10.20 -16.57 -2.39
CA ILE A 230 -10.23 -16.38 -3.86
C ILE A 230 -9.82 -17.66 -4.59
N ILE A 231 -8.71 -18.30 -4.19
CA ILE A 231 -8.22 -19.52 -4.84
C ILE A 231 -9.23 -20.67 -4.68
N ALA A 232 -9.80 -20.85 -3.47
CA ALA A 232 -10.77 -21.91 -3.22
C ALA A 232 -12.06 -21.73 -4.04
N ASP A 233 -12.50 -20.47 -4.18
CA ASP A 233 -13.65 -20.09 -4.99
C ASP A 233 -13.39 -20.35 -6.48
N LEU A 234 -12.26 -19.89 -7.02
CA LEU A 234 -11.83 -20.17 -8.39
C LEU A 234 -11.70 -21.68 -8.66
N ALA A 235 -11.11 -22.44 -7.74
CA ALA A 235 -10.95 -23.87 -7.90
C ALA A 235 -12.30 -24.60 -7.97
N THR A 236 -13.26 -24.19 -7.16
CA THR A 236 -14.62 -24.74 -7.19
C THR A 236 -15.33 -24.36 -8.49
N ARG A 237 -15.24 -23.10 -8.92
CA ARG A 237 -15.94 -22.56 -10.10
C ARG A 237 -15.42 -23.11 -11.42
N TYR A 238 -14.11 -23.18 -11.58
CA TYR A 238 -13.46 -23.63 -12.81
C TYR A 238 -13.05 -25.11 -12.78
N GLY A 239 -13.47 -25.86 -11.74
CA GLY A 239 -13.14 -27.28 -11.59
C GLY A 239 -11.64 -27.56 -11.46
N LEU A 240 -10.86 -26.59 -10.94
CA LEU A 240 -9.42 -26.74 -10.81
C LEU A 240 -9.08 -27.71 -9.69
N ARG A 241 -8.12 -28.60 -9.94
CA ARG A 241 -7.59 -29.49 -8.91
C ARG A 241 -6.32 -28.91 -8.33
N LEU A 242 -6.41 -28.34 -7.13
CA LEU A 242 -5.22 -27.88 -6.40
C LEU A 242 -4.40 -29.08 -5.93
N ARG A 243 -3.09 -29.02 -6.16
CA ARG A 243 -2.12 -30.05 -5.74
C ARG A 243 -1.66 -29.88 -4.28
N LEU A 244 -2.01 -28.75 -3.68
CA LEU A 244 -1.67 -28.35 -2.31
C LEU A 244 -2.92 -27.73 -1.66
N PRO A 245 -3.00 -27.64 -0.32
CA PRO A 245 -4.01 -26.86 0.35
C PRO A 245 -4.07 -25.42 -0.19
N ALA A 246 -5.27 -24.84 -0.33
CA ALA A 246 -5.45 -23.50 -0.88
C ALA A 246 -4.66 -22.41 -0.11
N ALA A 247 -4.48 -22.59 1.20
CA ALA A 247 -3.69 -21.68 2.03
C ALA A 247 -2.19 -21.72 1.67
N ASP A 248 -1.64 -22.90 1.38
CA ASP A 248 -0.24 -23.04 0.97
C ASP A 248 -0.03 -22.48 -0.45
N ALA A 249 -0.98 -22.75 -1.35
CA ALA A 249 -1.00 -22.12 -2.67
C ALA A 249 -1.03 -20.59 -2.58
N ALA A 250 -1.87 -20.01 -1.70
CA ALA A 250 -1.93 -18.57 -1.46
C ALA A 250 -0.59 -18.01 -0.97
N ARG A 251 0.05 -18.65 0.01
CA ARG A 251 1.37 -18.24 0.51
C ARG A 251 2.40 -18.25 -0.61
N MET A 252 2.44 -19.31 -1.42
CA MET A 252 3.38 -19.41 -2.53
C MET A 252 3.16 -18.32 -3.59
N LEU A 253 1.90 -18.06 -3.97
CA LEU A 253 1.58 -17.02 -4.96
C LEU A 253 1.96 -15.62 -4.44
N ILE A 254 1.67 -15.29 -3.18
CA ILE A 254 2.06 -14.01 -2.57
C ILE A 254 3.58 -13.85 -2.53
N GLN A 255 4.31 -14.88 -2.09
CA GLN A 255 5.78 -14.84 -2.03
C GLN A 255 6.42 -14.73 -3.41
N ASN A 256 5.86 -15.43 -4.41
CA ASN A 256 6.30 -15.33 -5.79
C ASN A 256 6.06 -13.93 -6.35
N TRP A 257 4.86 -13.38 -6.12
CA TRP A 257 4.50 -12.03 -6.54
C TRP A 257 5.47 -10.99 -5.96
N ASP A 258 5.72 -11.03 -4.65
CA ASP A 258 6.69 -10.18 -3.95
C ASP A 258 8.08 -10.29 -4.57
N SER A 259 8.58 -11.51 -4.75
CA SER A 259 9.92 -11.75 -5.28
C SER A 259 10.06 -11.32 -6.74
N ALA A 260 9.00 -11.46 -7.54
CA ALA A 260 8.99 -11.04 -8.94
C ALA A 260 8.97 -9.51 -9.06
N ALA A 261 8.16 -8.82 -8.25
CA ALA A 261 8.09 -7.37 -8.21
C ALA A 261 9.44 -6.75 -7.80
N VAL A 262 10.06 -7.27 -6.73
CA VAL A 262 11.39 -6.81 -6.30
C VAL A 262 12.45 -7.05 -7.37
N HIS A 263 12.42 -8.22 -8.02
CA HIS A 263 13.34 -8.51 -9.12
C HIS A 263 13.17 -7.53 -10.29
N ALA A 264 11.94 -7.20 -10.67
CA ALA A 264 11.65 -6.23 -11.73
C ALA A 264 12.23 -4.85 -11.41
N VAL A 265 12.07 -4.39 -10.17
CA VAL A 265 12.63 -3.11 -9.70
C VAL A 265 14.16 -3.10 -9.75
N ILE A 266 14.80 -4.19 -9.32
CA ILE A 266 16.27 -4.35 -9.38
C ILE A 266 16.78 -4.39 -10.82
N ALA A 267 16.03 -5.03 -11.71
CA ALA A 267 16.32 -5.09 -13.14
C ALA A 267 15.97 -3.79 -13.89
N ASP A 268 15.49 -2.76 -13.18
CA ASP A 268 15.10 -1.46 -13.71
C ASP A 268 14.04 -1.52 -14.82
N LEU A 269 13.07 -2.44 -14.64
CA LEU A 269 11.94 -2.57 -15.53
C LEU A 269 10.94 -1.43 -15.29
N ASP A 270 10.28 -0.98 -16.37
CA ASP A 270 9.12 -0.09 -16.27
C ASP A 270 7.89 -0.82 -15.68
N ALA A 271 6.81 -0.08 -15.46
CA ALA A 271 5.60 -0.61 -14.82
C ALA A 271 4.96 -1.75 -15.65
N ASP A 272 4.92 -1.61 -16.98
CA ASP A 272 4.31 -2.59 -17.87
C ASP A 272 5.13 -3.88 -17.93
N ALA A 273 6.46 -3.76 -18.03
CA ALA A 273 7.37 -4.89 -18.00
C ALA A 273 7.37 -5.58 -16.62
N THR A 274 7.23 -4.81 -15.54
CA THR A 274 7.04 -5.34 -14.18
C THR A 274 5.76 -6.17 -14.10
N LEU A 275 4.63 -5.64 -14.57
CA LEU A 275 3.36 -6.33 -14.57
C LEU A 275 3.42 -7.65 -15.35
N ARG A 276 3.95 -7.60 -16.59
CA ARG A 276 4.11 -8.80 -17.43
C ARG A 276 4.95 -9.87 -16.74
N LEU A 277 6.11 -9.50 -16.19
CA LEU A 277 6.99 -10.43 -15.51
C LEU A 277 6.30 -11.09 -14.30
N VAL A 278 5.59 -10.31 -13.51
CA VAL A 278 4.86 -10.79 -12.34
C VAL A 278 3.73 -11.73 -12.75
N ALA A 279 2.95 -11.37 -13.77
CA ALA A 279 1.87 -12.19 -14.29
C ALA A 279 2.40 -13.53 -14.85
N GLU A 280 3.44 -13.50 -15.69
CA GLU A 280 4.08 -14.69 -16.26
C GLU A 280 4.60 -15.65 -15.19
N ARG A 281 5.33 -15.15 -14.19
CA ARG A 281 5.85 -15.98 -13.09
C ARG A 281 4.72 -16.56 -12.24
N THR A 282 3.68 -15.77 -11.98
CA THR A 282 2.54 -16.22 -11.18
C THR A 282 1.70 -17.25 -11.93
N ALA A 283 1.51 -17.09 -13.24
CA ALA A 283 0.83 -18.04 -14.11
C ALA A 283 1.59 -19.37 -14.20
N MET A 284 2.92 -19.32 -14.36
CA MET A 284 3.77 -20.50 -14.33
C MET A 284 3.65 -21.25 -13.00
N LEU A 285 3.66 -20.54 -11.88
CA LEU A 285 3.46 -21.14 -10.56
C LEU A 285 2.06 -21.74 -10.41
N ALA A 286 1.02 -21.05 -10.88
CA ALA A 286 -0.36 -21.54 -10.84
C ALA A 286 -0.52 -22.87 -11.61
N SER A 287 0.05 -22.99 -12.81
CA SER A 287 0.09 -24.26 -13.55
C SER A 287 0.86 -25.37 -12.86
N ALA A 288 1.85 -25.05 -12.02
CA ALA A 288 2.60 -26.05 -11.28
C ALA A 288 1.83 -26.60 -10.07
N ILE A 289 0.97 -25.77 -9.45
CA ILE A 289 0.25 -26.08 -8.20
C ILE A 289 -1.23 -26.40 -8.40
N ALA A 290 -1.78 -26.23 -9.60
CA ALA A 290 -3.15 -26.56 -9.94
C ALA A 290 -3.23 -27.19 -11.34
N ASP A 291 -4.13 -28.16 -11.48
CA ASP A 291 -4.51 -28.69 -12.79
C ASP A 291 -5.82 -28.04 -13.24
N GLY A 292 -5.98 -27.85 -14.55
CA GLY A 292 -7.26 -27.45 -15.14
C GLY A 292 -8.36 -28.51 -14.93
N PRO A 293 -9.59 -28.21 -15.33
CA PRO A 293 -10.67 -29.20 -15.31
C PRO A 293 -10.22 -30.47 -16.07
N ILE A 294 -10.49 -31.62 -15.47
CA ILE A 294 -10.21 -32.92 -16.08
C ILE A 294 -11.22 -33.11 -17.21
N ASP A 295 -10.74 -33.25 -18.45
CA ASP A 295 -11.55 -33.69 -19.60
C ASP A 295 -12.16 -35.08 -19.39
#